data_AF-A0A1F0RTD5-F1
#
_entry.id   AF-A0A1F0RTD5-F1
#
_cell.length_a   1.000
_cell.length_b   1.000
_cell.length_c   1.000
_cell.angle_alpha   90.00
_cell.angle_beta   90.00
_cell.angle_gamma   90.00
#
_symmetry.space_group_name_H-M   'P 1'
#
loop_
_entity.id
_entity.type
_entity.pdbx_description
1 polymer ?
#
loop_
_entity_poly.entity_id
_entity_poly.type
_entity_poly.pdbx_seq_one_letter_code
_entity_poly.pdbx_strand_id
1 'polypeptide(L)'
;MKESGHKKSSGDQEHGHSLGLSGFFTEAQAKVRDKAKARAQRADTIGHLGPEAVVAFVDGEMSAKYAHRVRVHLVHCAECRADIHHQRNAAEWIRECSVDSHVKAPDSLMAKLAGIANQGAGPGPDAEMPAHRPRQDFLDKVEMVVRAIRHNQRG
;
A
#
# COMPACT_ATOMS: atom_id res chain seq x y z
N MET A 1 66.77 26.22 27.23
CA MET A 1 65.31 26.47 27.27
C MET A 1 64.90 26.90 25.87
N LYS A 2 64.10 26.10 25.15
CA LYS A 2 62.65 26.31 24.90
C LYS A 2 62.38 27.63 24.12
N GLU A 3 61.67 27.72 23.01
CA GLU A 3 61.01 26.80 22.08
C GLU A 3 60.77 27.59 20.78
N SER A 4 60.75 26.88 19.65
CA SER A 4 60.24 27.35 18.36
C SER A 4 58.72 27.56 18.43
N GLY A 5 58.22 28.61 17.78
CA GLY A 5 56.78 28.85 17.66
C GLY A 5 56.43 29.60 16.36
N HIS A 6 56.23 28.82 15.30
CA HIS A 6 55.66 29.22 14.01
C HIS A 6 54.40 30.08 14.19
N LYS A 7 54.29 31.21 13.47
CA LYS A 7 53.07 32.01 13.44
C LYS A 7 52.57 32.24 12.02
N LYS A 8 51.55 31.43 11.70
CA LYS A 8 50.37 31.64 10.84
C LYS A 8 50.57 31.93 9.35
N SER A 9 50.32 30.87 8.59
CA SER A 9 49.89 30.85 7.20
C SER A 9 48.55 31.56 6.98
N SER A 10 48.48 32.27 5.86
CA SER A 10 47.28 32.79 5.21
C SER A 10 46.32 31.66 4.86
N GLY A 11 45.04 31.86 5.14
CA GLY A 11 43.95 31.00 4.71
C GLY A 11 42.91 31.85 4.02
N ASP A 12 42.84 31.72 2.71
CA ASP A 12 41.84 32.30 1.83
C ASP A 12 40.43 31.90 2.28
N GLN A 13 39.58 32.89 2.50
CA GLN A 13 38.19 32.70 2.89
C GLN A 13 37.32 32.71 1.63
N GLU A 14 37.32 31.59 0.90
CA GLU A 14 36.39 31.36 -0.20
C GLU A 14 34.95 31.30 0.32
N HIS A 15 34.16 32.31 -0.03
CA HIS A 15 32.72 32.35 0.18
C HIS A 15 32.05 31.44 -0.85
N GLY A 16 31.84 30.17 -0.49
CA GLY A 16 30.97 29.25 -1.22
C GLY A 16 29.50 29.53 -0.87
N HIS A 17 28.78 30.18 -1.79
CA HIS A 17 27.36 30.47 -1.68
C HIS A 17 26.54 29.16 -1.68
N SER A 18 26.11 28.72 -0.50
CA SER A 18 25.10 27.68 -0.36
C SER A 18 23.75 28.26 -0.82
N LEU A 19 23.30 27.86 -2.00
CA LEU A 19 21.95 28.14 -2.51
C LEU A 19 20.95 27.26 -1.74
N GLY A 20 20.72 27.58 -0.48
CA GLY A 20 19.58 27.10 0.27
C GLY A 20 18.33 27.78 -0.26
N LEU A 21 17.43 27.01 -0.87
CA LEU A 21 16.06 27.45 -1.11
C LEU A 21 15.34 27.52 0.25
N SER A 22 15.68 28.52 1.05
CA SER A 22 14.95 28.88 2.27
C SER A 22 13.64 29.52 1.85
N GLY A 23 12.61 28.70 1.65
CA GLY A 23 11.24 29.19 1.51
C GLY A 23 10.90 30.04 2.74
N PHE A 24 10.79 31.36 2.53
CA PHE A 24 10.37 32.31 3.54
C PHE A 24 8.90 32.07 3.88
N PHE A 25 8.63 31.11 4.76
CA PHE A 25 7.30 30.91 5.30
C PHE A 25 6.95 32.13 6.15
N THR A 26 5.98 32.91 5.71
CA THR A 26 5.52 34.08 6.47
C THR A 26 4.77 33.63 7.72
N GLU A 27 4.77 34.47 8.76
CA GLU A 27 4.01 34.21 9.98
C GLU A 27 2.50 34.03 9.69
N ALA A 28 1.99 34.70 8.65
CA ALA A 28 0.64 34.50 8.15
C ALA A 28 0.41 33.08 7.61
N GLN A 29 1.35 32.54 6.82
CA GLN A 29 1.28 31.16 6.33
C GLN A 29 1.36 30.14 7.48
N ALA A 30 2.19 30.38 8.49
CA ALA A 30 2.25 29.54 9.69
C ALA A 30 0.90 29.52 10.44
N LYS A 31 0.28 30.69 10.65
CA LYS A 31 -1.05 30.81 11.29
C LYS A 31 -2.16 30.11 10.51
N VAL A 32 -2.15 30.20 9.18
CA VAL A 32 -3.11 29.49 8.32
C VAL A 32 -2.93 27.97 8.43
N ARG A 33 -1.69 27.49 8.37
CA ARG A 33 -1.35 26.07 8.55
C ARG A 33 -1.81 25.55 9.92
N ASP A 34 -1.53 26.29 10.99
CA ASP A 34 -1.87 25.86 12.34
C ASP A 34 -3.38 25.87 12.57
N LYS A 35 -4.11 26.84 11.98
CA LYS A 35 -5.58 26.86 11.96
C LYS A 35 -6.17 25.69 11.17
N ALA A 36 -5.56 25.33 10.05
CA ALA A 36 -5.95 24.15 9.26
C ALA A 36 -5.72 22.86 10.07
N LYS A 37 -4.56 22.75 10.72
CA LYS A 37 -4.21 21.63 11.62
C LYS A 37 -5.23 21.49 12.75
N ALA A 38 -5.57 22.57 13.44
CA ALA A 38 -6.55 22.56 14.53
C ALA A 38 -8.00 22.27 14.06
N ARG A 39 -8.36 22.62 12.82
CA ARG A 39 -9.67 22.27 12.24
C ARG A 39 -9.73 20.79 11.89
N ALA A 40 -8.66 20.26 11.31
CA ALA A 40 -8.63 18.87 10.93
C ALA A 40 -8.50 17.92 12.13
N GLN A 41 -7.73 18.29 13.17
CA GLN A 41 -7.73 17.58 14.45
C GLN A 41 -9.14 17.50 15.06
N ARG A 42 -9.97 18.54 14.90
CA ARG A 42 -11.37 18.50 15.33
C ARG A 42 -12.28 17.66 14.44
N ALA A 43 -11.92 17.48 13.17
CA ALA A 43 -12.65 16.62 12.24
C ALA A 43 -12.28 15.13 12.41
N ASP A 44 -11.18 14.85 13.12
CA ASP A 44 -10.60 13.54 13.29
C ASP A 44 -11.22 12.80 14.48
N THR A 45 -12.46 12.36 14.30
CA THR A 45 -13.25 11.69 15.35
C THR A 45 -12.94 10.21 15.51
N ILE A 46 -11.99 9.67 14.74
CA ILE A 46 -11.74 8.22 14.62
C ILE A 46 -10.57 7.69 15.45
N GLY A 47 -9.81 8.55 16.13
CA GLY A 47 -8.60 8.12 16.85
C GLY A 47 -7.53 7.59 15.88
N HIS A 48 -6.53 6.87 16.40
CA HIS A 48 -5.54 6.21 15.55
C HIS A 48 -6.19 5.07 14.74
N LEU A 49 -5.60 4.79 13.57
CA LEU A 49 -6.07 3.70 12.72
C LEU A 49 -5.77 2.37 13.40
N GLY A 50 -6.76 1.49 13.48
CA GLY A 50 -6.51 0.09 13.84
C GLY A 50 -5.74 -0.64 12.72
N PRO A 51 -5.08 -1.77 13.03
CA PRO A 51 -4.27 -2.52 12.06
C PRO A 51 -5.07 -2.92 10.82
N GLU A 52 -6.31 -3.40 11.00
CA GLU A 52 -7.20 -3.76 9.88
C GLU A 52 -7.51 -2.57 8.95
N ALA A 53 -7.64 -1.37 9.52
CA ALA A 53 -7.89 -0.16 8.74
C ALA A 53 -6.65 0.28 7.96
N VAL A 54 -5.45 0.06 8.53
CA VAL A 54 -4.17 0.31 7.84
C VAL A 54 -4.03 -0.63 6.64
N VAL A 55 -4.25 -1.93 6.84
CA VAL A 55 -4.18 -2.95 5.78
C VAL A 55 -5.19 -2.63 4.67
N ALA A 56 -6.47 -2.50 5.00
CA ALA A 56 -7.52 -2.20 4.02
C ALA A 56 -7.28 -0.88 3.26
N PHE A 57 -6.65 0.11 3.89
CA PHE A 57 -6.29 1.36 3.22
C PHE A 57 -5.12 1.18 2.24
N VAL A 58 -4.10 0.40 2.61
CA VAL A 58 -2.94 0.12 1.76
C VAL A 58 -3.32 -0.74 0.56
N ASP A 59 -4.17 -1.74 0.77
CA ASP A 59 -4.60 -2.68 -0.27
C ASP A 59 -5.73 -2.10 -1.15
N GLY A 60 -6.26 -0.93 -0.80
CA GLY A 60 -7.31 -0.25 -1.56
C GLY A 60 -8.70 -0.87 -1.40
N GLU A 61 -8.91 -1.69 -0.37
CA GLU A 61 -10.15 -2.40 -0.08
C GLU A 61 -11.18 -1.53 0.69
N MET A 62 -10.78 -0.34 1.14
CA MET A 62 -11.68 0.61 1.78
C MET A 62 -12.66 1.26 0.79
N SER A 63 -13.92 1.41 1.20
CA SER A 63 -14.86 2.27 0.47
C SER A 63 -14.34 3.71 0.37
N ALA A 64 -14.69 4.41 -0.72
CA ALA A 64 -14.20 5.76 -1.01
C ALA A 64 -14.42 6.76 0.15
N LYS A 65 -15.54 6.64 0.86
CA LYS A 65 -15.87 7.48 2.03
C LYS A 65 -14.88 7.27 3.18
N TYR A 66 -14.54 6.03 3.50
CA TYR A 66 -13.58 5.72 4.58
C TYR A 66 -12.16 6.08 4.17
N ALA A 67 -11.76 5.73 2.94
CA ALA A 67 -10.45 6.09 2.41
C ALA A 67 -10.22 7.62 2.40
N HIS A 68 -11.26 8.42 2.15
CA HIS A 68 -11.15 9.88 2.26
C HIS A 68 -10.86 10.36 3.69
N ARG A 69 -11.57 9.82 4.68
CA ARG A 69 -11.33 10.15 6.09
C ARG A 69 -9.93 9.77 6.54
N VAL A 70 -9.45 8.59 6.14
CA VAL A 70 -8.07 8.17 6.40
C VAL A 70 -7.08 9.14 5.77
N ARG A 71 -7.24 9.51 4.49
CA ARG A 71 -6.36 10.52 3.84
C ARG A 71 -6.29 11.83 4.62
N VAL A 72 -7.42 12.33 5.13
CA VAL A 72 -7.45 13.53 5.97
C VAL A 72 -6.71 13.30 7.28
N HIS A 73 -6.95 12.19 7.98
CA HIS A 73 -6.26 11.81 9.21
C HIS A 73 -4.73 11.79 9.05
N LEU A 74 -4.23 11.24 7.94
CA LEU A 74 -2.78 11.14 7.68
C LEU A 74 -2.07 12.48 7.53
N VAL A 75 -2.77 13.54 7.15
CA VAL A 75 -2.17 14.88 7.10
C VAL A 75 -1.78 15.35 8.51
N HIS A 76 -2.46 14.85 9.55
CA HIS A 76 -2.34 15.36 10.91
C HIS A 76 -1.71 14.37 11.90
N CYS A 77 -1.78 13.08 11.62
CA CYS A 77 -1.19 12.03 12.46
C CYS A 77 0.12 11.50 11.85
N ALA A 78 1.23 11.62 12.58
CA ALA A 78 2.52 11.09 12.15
C ALA A 78 2.64 9.57 12.38
N GLU A 79 2.05 9.07 13.46
CA GLU A 79 2.07 7.63 13.81
C GLU A 79 1.36 6.80 12.75
N CYS A 80 0.12 7.15 12.41
CA CYS A 80 -0.63 6.45 11.37
C CYS A 80 0.01 6.56 9.97
N ARG A 81 0.80 7.61 9.72
CA ARG A 81 1.63 7.66 8.51
C ARG A 81 2.74 6.63 8.55
N ALA A 82 3.46 6.52 9.67
CA ALA A 82 4.51 5.52 9.85
C ALA A 82 3.96 4.10 9.69
N ASP A 83 2.80 3.79 10.26
CA ASP A 83 2.16 2.48 10.14
C ASP A 83 1.83 2.13 8.68
N ILE A 84 1.28 3.10 7.93
CA ILE A 84 1.01 2.92 6.50
C ILE A 84 2.29 2.75 5.69
N HIS A 85 3.35 3.49 6.02
CA HIS A 85 4.65 3.31 5.36
C HIS A 85 5.21 1.91 5.63
N HIS A 86 5.16 1.43 6.87
CA HIS A 86 5.58 0.07 7.22
C HIS A 86 4.78 -0.98 6.44
N GLN A 87 3.45 -0.85 6.39
CA GLN A 87 2.60 -1.80 5.68
C GLN A 87 2.84 -1.77 4.17
N ARG A 88 3.07 -0.59 3.57
CA ARG A 88 3.41 -0.47 2.14
C ARG A 88 4.75 -1.14 1.82
N ASN A 89 5.76 -0.91 2.65
CA ASN A 89 7.08 -1.51 2.47
C ASN A 89 7.00 -3.03 2.61
N ALA A 90 6.22 -3.54 3.58
CA ALA A 90 5.99 -4.97 3.72
C ALA A 90 5.31 -5.57 2.48
N ALA A 91 4.27 -4.91 1.97
CA ALA A 91 3.58 -5.34 0.76
C ALA A 91 4.48 -5.28 -0.50
N GLU A 92 5.35 -4.27 -0.59
CA GLU A 92 6.33 -4.14 -1.67
C GLU A 92 7.40 -5.22 -1.61
N TRP A 93 7.96 -5.48 -0.43
CA TRP A 93 8.93 -6.54 -0.22
C TRP A 93 8.40 -7.92 -0.66
N ILE A 94 7.14 -8.24 -0.33
CA ILE A 94 6.50 -9.48 -0.79
C ILE A 94 6.40 -9.51 -2.32
N ARG A 95 6.06 -8.38 -2.96
CA ARG A 95 5.99 -8.28 -4.43
C ARG A 95 7.37 -8.45 -5.06
N GLU A 96 8.41 -7.84 -4.52
CA GLU A 96 9.79 -7.98 -5.02
C GLU A 96 10.28 -9.43 -4.90
N CYS A 97 10.05 -10.09 -3.76
CA CYS A 97 10.38 -11.51 -3.60
C CYS A 97 9.65 -12.42 -4.60
N SER A 98 8.45 -12.03 -5.05
CA SER A 98 7.71 -12.77 -6.09
C SER A 98 8.39 -12.70 -7.46
N VAL A 99 9.12 -11.61 -7.75
CA VAL A 99 9.82 -11.40 -9.01
C VAL A 99 11.11 -12.23 -9.07
N ASP A 100 11.81 -12.36 -7.95
CA ASP A 100 13.21 -12.82 -7.99
C ASP A 100 13.42 -14.35 -7.99
N SER A 101 12.56 -15.23 -7.43
CA SER A 101 12.97 -16.67 -7.44
C SER A 101 11.99 -17.81 -7.10
N HIS A 102 10.71 -17.66 -6.74
CA HIS A 102 9.94 -18.89 -6.41
C HIS A 102 8.43 -18.92 -6.65
N VAL A 103 7.79 -17.81 -7.00
CA VAL A 103 6.34 -17.77 -7.20
C VAL A 103 6.02 -17.12 -8.54
N LYS A 104 6.20 -17.89 -9.62
CA LYS A 104 5.79 -17.48 -10.97
C LYS A 104 4.58 -18.28 -11.44
N ALA A 105 3.76 -17.65 -12.28
CA ALA A 105 2.73 -18.36 -13.01
C ALA A 105 3.36 -19.45 -13.91
N PRO A 106 2.69 -20.60 -14.13
CA PRO A 106 3.18 -21.62 -15.05
C PRO A 106 3.42 -21.05 -16.45
N ASP A 107 4.50 -21.49 -17.12
CA ASP A 107 4.88 -20.98 -18.45
C ASP A 107 3.77 -21.22 -19.50
N SER A 108 2.99 -22.30 -19.34
CA SER A 108 1.82 -22.60 -20.19
C SER A 108 0.71 -21.56 -20.06
N LEU A 109 0.47 -21.02 -18.85
CA LEU A 109 -0.51 -19.96 -18.63
C LEU A 109 -0.03 -18.64 -19.25
N MET A 110 1.25 -18.32 -19.08
CA MET A 110 1.87 -17.13 -19.66
C MET A 110 1.82 -17.16 -21.19
N ALA A 111 2.13 -18.29 -21.81
CA ALA A 111 2.01 -18.49 -23.25
C ALA A 111 0.55 -18.32 -23.74
N LYS A 112 -0.42 -18.84 -22.98
CA LYS A 112 -1.85 -18.70 -23.30
C LYS A 112 -2.30 -17.24 -23.22
N LEU A 113 -1.92 -16.51 -22.16
CA LEU A 113 -2.24 -15.09 -21.97
C LEU A 113 -1.65 -14.23 -23.09
N ALA A 114 -0.38 -14.46 -23.46
CA ALA A 114 0.26 -13.77 -24.58
C ALA A 114 -0.47 -14.04 -25.92
N GLY A 115 -1.04 -15.23 -26.08
CA GLY A 115 -1.81 -15.62 -27.25
C GLY A 115 -3.21 -14.97 -27.37
N ILE A 116 -3.79 -14.43 -26.29
CA ILE A 116 -5.15 -13.85 -26.30
C ILE A 116 -5.25 -12.68 -27.28
N ALA A 117 -4.20 -11.87 -27.42
CA ALA A 117 -4.20 -10.75 -28.37
C ALA A 117 -4.27 -11.23 -29.84
N ASN A 118 -3.74 -12.42 -30.14
CA ASN A 118 -3.69 -13.00 -31.48
C ASN A 118 -4.85 -13.97 -31.75
N GLN A 119 -5.46 -14.52 -30.70
CA GLN A 119 -6.63 -15.37 -30.77
C GLN A 119 -7.84 -14.45 -30.68
N GLY A 120 -8.33 -13.98 -31.82
CA GLY A 120 -9.57 -13.19 -31.88
C GLY A 120 -10.66 -13.82 -31.02
N ALA A 121 -11.49 -12.99 -30.38
CA ALA A 121 -12.51 -13.45 -29.45
C ALA A 121 -13.37 -14.53 -30.11
N GLY A 122 -13.16 -15.79 -29.73
CA GLY A 122 -14.01 -16.90 -30.15
C GLY A 122 -15.44 -16.68 -29.66
N PRO A 123 -16.41 -17.48 -30.14
CA PRO A 123 -17.75 -17.47 -29.57
C PRO A 123 -17.64 -17.61 -28.05
N GLY A 124 -18.12 -16.61 -27.32
CA GLY A 124 -18.12 -16.65 -25.86
C GLY A 124 -18.90 -17.89 -25.40
N PRO A 125 -18.57 -18.45 -24.23
CA PRO A 125 -19.34 -19.55 -23.67
C PRO A 125 -20.82 -19.16 -23.65
N ASP A 126 -21.67 -20.00 -24.23
CA ASP A 126 -23.12 -19.86 -24.11
C ASP A 126 -23.51 -19.95 -22.63
N ALA A 127 -24.68 -19.40 -22.28
CA ALA A 127 -25.17 -19.44 -20.90
C ALA A 127 -25.35 -20.88 -20.38
N GLU A 128 -25.35 -21.87 -21.26
CA GLU A 128 -25.46 -23.30 -20.94
C GLU A 128 -24.11 -23.95 -20.58
N MET A 129 -22.98 -23.40 -21.03
CA MET A 129 -21.65 -23.95 -20.77
C MET A 129 -20.78 -23.01 -19.94
N PRO A 130 -20.75 -23.17 -18.60
CA PRO A 130 -19.93 -22.31 -17.75
C PRO A 130 -18.45 -22.41 -18.11
N ALA A 131 -17.79 -21.25 -18.23
CA ALA A 131 -16.37 -21.09 -18.59
C ALA A 131 -15.39 -21.83 -17.65
N HIS A 132 -15.85 -22.16 -16.44
CA HIS A 132 -15.11 -22.91 -15.45
C HIS A 132 -16.00 -24.02 -14.90
N ARG A 133 -15.69 -25.29 -15.20
CA ARG A 133 -16.17 -26.42 -14.42
C ARG A 133 -15.16 -26.65 -13.29
N PRO A 134 -15.54 -26.46 -12.02
CA PRO A 134 -14.69 -26.86 -10.91
C PRO A 134 -14.36 -28.34 -11.07
N ARG A 135 -13.11 -28.74 -10.80
CA ARG A 135 -12.81 -30.16 -10.59
C ARG A 135 -13.63 -30.60 -9.39
N GLN A 136 -14.69 -31.35 -9.65
CA GLN A 136 -15.47 -31.96 -8.58
C GLN A 136 -14.73 -33.22 -8.16
N ASP A 137 -13.88 -33.09 -7.14
CA ASP A 137 -13.28 -34.25 -6.53
C ASP A 137 -14.39 -35.04 -5.82
N PHE A 138 -14.32 -36.38 -5.88
CA PHE A 138 -15.37 -37.26 -5.34
C PHE A 138 -15.68 -36.96 -3.87
N LEU A 139 -14.71 -36.43 -3.13
CA LEU A 139 -14.83 -36.06 -1.73
C LEU A 139 -15.80 -34.88 -1.51
N ASP A 140 -15.83 -33.88 -2.39
CA ASP A 140 -16.73 -32.73 -2.27
C ASP A 140 -18.20 -33.13 -2.40
N LYS A 141 -18.47 -34.09 -3.31
CA LYS A 141 -19.82 -34.65 -3.48
C LYS A 141 -20.25 -35.42 -2.24
N VAL A 142 -19.35 -36.20 -1.66
CA VAL A 142 -19.63 -36.95 -0.41
C VAL A 142 -19.86 -35.99 0.74
N GLU A 143 -19.04 -34.95 0.90
CA GLU A 143 -19.24 -33.93 1.94
C GLU A 143 -20.60 -33.26 1.79
N MET A 144 -20.98 -32.87 0.57
CA MET A 144 -22.25 -32.22 0.29
C MET A 144 -23.46 -33.12 0.63
N VAL A 145 -23.36 -34.43 0.35
CA VAL A 145 -24.38 -35.43 0.73
C VAL A 145 -24.45 -35.57 2.26
N VAL A 146 -23.31 -35.65 2.95
CA VAL A 146 -23.27 -35.74 4.43
C VAL A 146 -23.90 -34.50 5.07
N ARG A 147 -23.63 -33.31 4.53
CA ARG A 147 -24.25 -32.06 5.00
C ARG A 147 -25.76 -32.06 4.79
N ALA A 148 -26.24 -32.55 3.65
CA ALA A 148 -27.67 -32.66 3.36
C ALA A 148 -28.39 -33.63 4.32
N ILE A 149 -27.79 -34.79 4.59
CA ILE A 149 -28.34 -35.78 5.53
C ILE A 149 -28.39 -35.21 6.96
N ARG A 150 -27.30 -34.59 7.42
CA ARG A 150 -27.24 -33.99 8.76
C ARG A 150 -28.23 -32.82 8.92
N HIS A 151 -28.49 -32.07 7.86
CA HIS A 151 -29.50 -31.01 7.87
C HIS A 151 -30.93 -31.57 7.99
N ASN A 152 -31.22 -32.71 7.36
CA ASN A 152 -32.54 -33.35 7.41
C ASN A 152 -32.82 -34.11 8.72
N GLN A 153 -31.79 -34.44 9.51
CA GLN A 153 -31.93 -35.12 10.81
C GLN A 153 -32.11 -34.16 12.00
N ARG A 154 -32.19 -32.84 11.74
CA ARG A 154 -32.42 -31.80 12.76
C ARG A 154 -33.83 -31.20 12.72
N GLY A 155 -34.74 -31.78 11.94
CA GLY A 155 -36.19 -31.57 12.05
C GLY A 155 -36.83 -32.80 12.65
#